data_AF-A0A6G0Y3M0-F1
#
_entry.id   AF-A0A6G0Y3M0-F1
#
_cell.length_a   1.000
_cell.length_b   1.000
_cell.length_c   1.000
_cell.angle_alpha   90.00
_cell.angle_beta   90.00
_cell.angle_gamma   90.00
#
_symmetry.space_group_name_H-M   'P 1'
#
loop_
_entity.id
_entity.type
_entity.pdbx_description
1 polymer ?
#
loop_
_entity_poly.entity_id
_entity_poly.type
_entity_poly.pdbx_seq_one_letter_code
_entity_poly.pdbx_strand_id
1 'polypeptide(L)'
;MSIRKILVATKPLSRSVHGSKPLSGEDARLKNLKEWQAFFQKPDGVPVYLKRGMTDRLLFGFIVIGTCVGLGNSFKYLYEEVIKP
;
A
#
# COMPACT_ATOMS: atom_id res chain seq x y z
N MET A 1 10.61 25.88 39.13
CA MET A 1 10.54 24.81 38.12
C MET A 1 11.18 25.32 36.84
N SER A 2 12.28 24.74 36.35
CA SER A 2 13.10 25.33 35.27
C SER A 2 12.53 25.04 33.88
N ILE A 3 12.45 26.05 33.01
CA ILE A 3 11.97 25.96 31.62
C ILE A 3 12.72 24.87 30.82
N ARG A 4 13.99 24.60 31.15
CA ARG A 4 14.76 23.51 30.55
C ARG A 4 14.15 22.13 30.81
N LYS A 5 13.52 21.92 31.98
CA LYS A 5 12.86 20.65 32.32
C LYS A 5 11.58 20.44 31.50
N ILE A 6 10.84 21.53 31.23
CA ILE A 6 9.62 21.50 30.40
C ILE A 6 10.00 21.19 28.94
N LEU A 7 11.02 21.85 28.40
CA LEU A 7 11.51 21.63 27.03
C LEU A 7 12.08 20.22 26.78
N VAL A 8 12.59 19.55 27.82
CA VAL A 8 13.01 18.14 27.74
C VAL A 8 11.80 17.21 27.77
N ALA A 9 10.78 17.51 28.58
CA ALA A 9 9.55 16.73 28.65
C ALA A 9 8.69 16.82 27.36
N THR A 10 8.83 17.90 26.59
CA THR A 10 8.13 18.11 25.32
C THR A 10 8.93 17.70 24.09
N LYS A 11 10.13 17.13 24.24
CA LYS A 11 10.79 16.48 23.09
C LYS A 11 9.90 15.30 22.68
N PRO A 12 9.43 15.23 21.42
CA PRO A 12 8.59 14.13 20.99
C PRO A 12 9.31 12.82 21.29
N LEU A 13 8.61 11.89 21.93
CA LEU A 13 9.07 10.52 22.21
C LEU A 13 9.34 9.70 20.92
N SER A 14 9.35 10.35 19.76
CA SER A 14 9.70 9.79 18.45
C SER A 14 11.20 9.85 18.22
N ARG A 15 11.96 9.20 19.10
CA ARG A 15 13.39 8.96 18.86
C ARG A 15 13.82 7.58 19.31
N SER A 16 13.06 6.55 18.91
CA SER A 16 13.48 5.15 19.07
C SER A 16 13.03 4.21 17.94
N VAL A 17 12.95 4.68 16.70
CA VAL A 17 12.92 3.75 15.53
C VAL A 17 14.34 3.44 15.03
N HIS A 18 15.35 4.25 15.36
CA HIS A 18 16.74 4.00 15.00
C HIS A 18 17.50 3.24 16.08
N GLY A 19 17.05 2.01 16.34
CA GLY A 19 17.81 0.98 17.06
C GLY A 19 18.28 -0.16 16.16
N SER A 20 18.05 -0.08 14.84
CA SER A 20 18.72 -0.97 13.90
C SER A 20 20.17 -0.51 13.74
N LYS A 21 21.13 -1.43 13.90
CA LYS A 21 22.52 -1.21 13.47
C LYS A 21 22.50 -0.51 12.10
N PRO A 22 23.33 0.53 11.85
CA PRO A 22 23.46 1.05 10.50
C PRO A 22 23.87 -0.14 9.64
N LEU A 23 22.96 -0.57 8.77
CA LEU A 23 23.21 -1.70 7.89
C LEU A 23 24.41 -1.31 7.04
N SER A 24 25.57 -1.89 7.37
CA SER A 24 26.76 -1.87 6.51
C SER A 24 26.27 -2.15 5.10
N GLY A 25 26.68 -1.33 4.14
CA GLY A 25 26.05 -1.17 2.82
C GLY A 25 26.07 -2.39 1.89
N GLU A 26 26.19 -3.60 2.43
CA GLU A 26 26.46 -4.86 1.74
C GLU A 26 25.36 -5.93 1.96
N ASP A 27 24.24 -5.57 2.63
CA ASP A 27 23.10 -6.48 2.71
C ASP A 27 22.30 -6.44 1.40
N ALA A 28 22.43 -7.49 0.59
CA ALA A 28 21.73 -7.62 -0.70
C ALA A 28 20.21 -7.40 -0.60
N ARG A 29 19.58 -7.79 0.52
CA ARG A 29 18.15 -7.56 0.79
C ARG A 29 17.82 -6.08 0.90
N LEU A 30 18.72 -5.29 1.48
CA LEU A 30 18.54 -3.86 1.68
C LEU A 30 18.73 -3.06 0.38
N LYS A 31 19.65 -3.52 -0.47
CA LYS A 31 19.85 -2.95 -1.82
C LYS A 31 18.56 -3.08 -2.65
N ASN A 32 17.98 -4.28 -2.70
CA ASN A 32 16.70 -4.51 -3.38
C ASN A 32 15.58 -3.63 -2.82
N LEU A 33 15.51 -3.46 -1.49
CA LEU A 33 14.48 -2.63 -0.87
C LEU A 33 14.61 -1.14 -1.26
N LYS A 34 15.84 -0.61 -1.31
CA LYS A 34 16.07 0.77 -1.77
C LYS A 34 15.70 0.98 -3.23
N GLU A 35 15.98 -0.01 -4.09
CA GLU A 35 15.58 0.03 -5.50
C GLU A 35 14.05 0.08 -5.64
N TRP A 36 13.32 -0.76 -4.89
CA TRP A 36 11.86 -0.72 -4.85
C TRP A 36 11.31 0.60 -4.28
N GLN A 37 11.93 1.13 -3.22
CA GLN A 37 11.56 2.43 -2.66
C GLN A 37 11.69 3.53 -3.71
N ALA A 38 12.82 3.59 -4.41
CA ALA A 38 13.04 4.58 -5.47
C ALA A 38 12.02 4.42 -6.61
N PHE A 39 11.71 3.19 -7.01
CA PHE A 39 10.71 2.91 -8.05
C PHE A 39 9.31 3.40 -7.65
N PHE A 40 8.82 3.02 -6.46
CA PHE A 40 7.47 3.40 -6.01
C PHE A 40 7.35 4.87 -5.56
N GLN A 41 8.46 5.54 -5.23
CA GLN A 41 8.47 6.96 -4.84
C GLN A 41 8.62 7.92 -6.03
N LYS A 42 8.86 7.42 -7.25
CA LYS A 42 8.97 8.26 -8.45
C LYS A 42 7.70 9.12 -8.64
N PRO A 43 7.82 10.44 -8.93
CA PRO A 43 6.67 11.32 -9.14
C PRO A 43 6.12 11.19 -10.57
N ASP A 44 5.56 10.03 -10.89
CA ASP A 44 5.06 9.64 -12.22
C ASP A 44 3.55 9.84 -12.39
N GLY A 45 2.84 10.26 -11.33
CA GLY A 45 1.39 10.47 -11.35
C GLY A 45 0.57 9.17 -11.44
N VAL A 46 1.22 8.01 -11.43
CA VAL A 46 0.55 6.71 -11.49
C VAL A 46 0.10 6.32 -10.07
N PRO A 47 -1.17 5.93 -9.88
CA PRO A 47 -1.64 5.50 -8.57
C PRO A 47 -0.91 4.24 -8.11
N VAL A 48 -0.73 4.10 -6.79
CA VAL A 48 0.11 3.05 -6.19
C VAL A 48 -0.25 1.63 -6.64
N TYR A 49 -1.53 1.35 -6.86
CA TYR A 49 -2.03 0.03 -7.25
C TYR A 49 -1.83 -0.31 -8.74
N LEU A 50 -1.34 0.63 -9.56
CA LEU A 50 -0.95 0.41 -10.95
C LEU A 50 0.53 0.65 -11.20
N LYS A 51 1.29 0.91 -10.13
CA LYS A 51 2.64 1.47 -10.22
C LYS A 51 3.67 0.47 -10.73
N ARG A 52 3.41 -0.84 -10.64
CA ARG A 52 4.24 -1.90 -11.23
C ARG A 52 3.99 -2.08 -12.74
N GLY A 53 3.07 -1.31 -13.32
CA GLY A 53 2.86 -1.24 -14.77
C GLY A 53 1.87 -2.28 -15.30
N MET A 54 2.27 -2.99 -16.37
CA MET A 54 1.35 -3.86 -17.13
C MET A 54 0.75 -4.99 -16.28
N THR A 55 1.55 -5.60 -15.40
CA THR A 55 1.06 -6.69 -14.53
C THR A 55 -0.09 -6.23 -13.64
N ASP A 56 0.02 -5.05 -13.05
CA ASP A 56 -1.01 -4.50 -12.18
C ASP A 56 -2.30 -4.18 -12.97
N ARG A 57 -2.15 -3.65 -14.20
CA ARG A 57 -3.28 -3.35 -15.08
C ARG A 57 -4.05 -4.61 -15.50
N LEU A 58 -3.33 -5.69 -15.83
CA LEU A 58 -3.95 -6.97 -16.16
C LEU A 58 -4.68 -7.56 -14.96
N LEU A 59 -4.06 -7.55 -13.78
CA LEU A 59 -4.67 -8.05 -12.55
C LEU A 59 -5.91 -7.23 -12.16
N PHE A 60 -5.81 -5.90 -12.21
CA PHE A 60 -6.93 -5.02 -11.96
C PHE A 60 -8.08 -5.26 -12.96
N GLY A 61 -7.78 -5.35 -14.25
CA GLY A 61 -8.77 -5.65 -15.28
C GLY A 61 -9.48 -6.98 -15.05
N PHE A 62 -8.74 -8.03 -14.71
CA PHE A 62 -9.31 -9.34 -14.38
C PHE A 62 -10.28 -9.27 -13.20
N ILE A 63 -9.89 -8.58 -12.12
CA ILE A 63 -10.74 -8.40 -10.94
C ILE A 63 -12.02 -7.65 -11.30
N VAL A 64 -11.90 -6.51 -11.99
CA VAL A 64 -13.06 -5.69 -12.38
C VAL A 64 -14.04 -6.48 -13.23
N ILE A 65 -13.57 -7.20 -14.25
CA ILE A 65 -14.41 -8.03 -15.11
C ILE A 65 -15.09 -9.12 -14.29
N GLY A 66 -14.33 -9.86 -13.47
CA GLY A 66 -14.87 -10.91 -12.61
C GLY A 66 -15.94 -10.40 -11.65
N THR A 67 -15.72 -9.23 -11.04
CA THR A 67 -16.70 -8.59 -10.15
C THR A 67 -17.97 -8.20 -10.90
N CYS A 68 -17.86 -7.58 -12.08
CA CYS A 68 -19.04 -7.21 -12.88
C CYS A 68 -19.85 -8.42 -13.33
N VAL A 69 -19.19 -9.50 -13.77
CA VAL A 69 -19.86 -10.75 -14.15
C VAL A 69 -20.53 -11.39 -12.95
N GLY A 70 -19.84 -11.48 -11.81
CA GLY A 70 -20.39 -12.01 -10.57
C GLY A 70 -21.63 -11.24 -10.12
N LEU A 71 -21.55 -9.91 -10.12
CA LEU A 71 -22.66 -9.03 -9.75
C LEU A 71 -23.85 -9.19 -10.70
N GLY A 72 -23.61 -9.30 -12.01
CA GLY A 72 -24.67 -9.55 -13.00
C GLY A 72 -25.39 -10.87 -12.74
N ASN A 73 -24.66 -11.95 -12.44
CA ASN A 73 -25.25 -13.23 -12.09
C ASN A 73 -26.03 -13.16 -10.77
N SER A 74 -25.56 -12.41 -9.78
CA SER A 74 -26.29 -12.19 -8.53
C SER A 74 -27.64 -11.50 -8.78
N PHE A 75 -27.69 -10.47 -9.63
CA PHE A 75 -28.95 -9.81 -10.00
C PHE A 75 -29.89 -10.72 -10.77
N LYS A 76 -29.36 -11.53 -11.71
CA LYS A 76 -30.15 -12.52 -12.43
C LYS A 76 -30.82 -13.50 -11.47
N TYR A 77 -30.04 -14.08 -10.56
CA TYR A 77 -30.54 -15.02 -9.56
C TYR A 77 -31.62 -14.39 -8.67
N LEU A 78 -31.38 -13.16 -8.19
CA LEU A 78 -32.34 -12.44 -7.36
C LEU A 78 -33.65 -12.18 -8.12
N TYR A 79 -33.58 -11.83 -9.40
CA TYR A 79 -34.79 -11.60 -10.19
C TYR A 79 -35.58 -12.90 -10.44
N GLU A 80 -34.89 -13.97 -10.85
CA GLU A 80 -35.53 -15.24 -11.21
C GLU A 80 -36.13 -15.97 -10.01
N GLU A 81 -35.43 -16.03 -8.88
CA GLU A 81 -35.86 -16.86 -7.74
C GLU A 81 -36.66 -16.09 -6.68
N VAL A 82 -36.43 -14.78 -6.55
CA VAL A 82 -37.03 -13.99 -5.46
C VAL A 82 -38.15 -13.08 -5.95
N ILE A 83 -37.97 -12.39 -7.08
CA ILE A 83 -38.90 -11.35 -7.55
C ILE A 83 -39.98 -11.91 -8.49
N LYS A 84 -39.62 -12.88 -9.32
CA LYS A 84 -40.50 -13.49 -10.32
C LYS A 84 -40.94 -14.92 -9.94
N PRO A 85 -41.34 -15.22 -8.68
CA PRO A 85 -41.82 -16.55 -8.34
C PRO A 85 -43.09 -16.90 -9.13
#